data_AF-A0A1H1D2C7-F1
#
_entry.id   AF-A0A1H1D2C7-F1
#
_cell.length_a   1.000
_cell.length_b   1.000
_cell.length_c   1.000
_cell.angle_alpha   90.00
_cell.angle_beta   90.00
_cell.angle_gamma   90.00
#
_symmetry.space_group_name_H-M   'P 1'
#
loop_
_entity.id
_entity.type
_entity.pdbx_description
1 polymer ?
#
loop_
_entity_poly.entity_id
_entity_poly.type
_entity_poly.pdbx_seq_one_letter_code
_entity_poly.pdbx_strand_id
1 'polypeptide(L)'
;MQPLQFAVPLDALEVLEPFITYIILGLVLVNMVTRILAHRKHVNQAEDGDDDEELSRFLPHSVTTVLLVLASFIMLLLEPHGGMVMSVLALGLLLTDFFEYESRRVEARTDKKIEKPKAAVGASVLLLMYAAFQALFFLVADYWNAVV
;
A
#
# COMPACT_ATOMS: atom_id res chain seq x y z
N MET A 1 16.81 0.18 31.23
CA MET A 1 16.97 -0.08 29.79
C MET A 1 15.75 -0.85 29.34
N GLN A 2 15.02 -0.37 28.33
CA GLN A 2 13.91 -1.13 27.77
C GLN A 2 14.50 -2.29 26.94
N PRO A 3 14.02 -3.54 27.09
CA PRO A 3 14.61 -4.70 26.43
C PRO A 3 14.60 -4.62 24.89
N LEU A 4 13.74 -3.78 24.30
CA LEU A 4 13.66 -3.56 22.85
C LEU A 4 14.76 -2.63 22.30
N GLN A 5 15.44 -1.88 23.16
CA GLN A 5 16.47 -0.92 22.78
C GLN A 5 17.73 -1.60 22.18
N PHE A 6 17.86 -2.91 22.36
CA PHE A 6 18.94 -3.74 21.80
C PHE A 6 18.67 -4.27 20.38
N ALA A 7 17.41 -4.32 19.94
CA ALA A 7 17.04 -4.96 18.66
C ALA A 7 16.89 -3.95 17.51
N VAL A 8 16.43 -2.73 17.81
CA VAL A 8 16.26 -1.63 16.86
C VAL A 8 16.68 -0.33 17.57
N PRO A 9 17.50 0.54 16.95
CA PRO A 9 17.81 1.84 17.53
C PRO A 9 16.58 2.76 17.44
N LEU A 10 15.66 2.62 18.40
CA LEU A 10 14.38 3.36 18.44
C LEU A 10 14.60 4.87 18.43
N ASP A 11 15.65 5.35 19.11
CA ASP A 11 16.06 6.75 19.15
C ASP A 11 16.30 7.33 17.73
N ALA A 12 16.73 6.50 16.77
CA ALA A 12 16.93 6.92 15.38
C ALA A 12 15.60 7.03 14.60
N LEU A 13 14.54 6.35 15.06
CA LEU A 13 13.21 6.36 14.44
C LEU A 13 12.32 7.47 15.02
N GLU A 14 12.57 7.95 16.23
CA GLU A 14 11.81 9.06 16.85
C GLU A 14 11.77 10.32 15.97
N VAL A 15 12.82 10.58 15.18
CA VAL A 15 12.84 11.70 14.22
C VAL A 15 11.73 11.62 13.15
N LEU A 16 11.20 10.41 12.90
CA LEU A 16 10.14 10.18 11.93
C LEU A 16 8.74 10.32 12.54
N GLU A 17 8.59 10.30 13.86
CA GLU A 17 7.30 10.31 14.55
C GLU A 17 6.36 11.42 14.05
N PRO A 18 6.80 12.69 13.86
CA PRO A 18 5.92 13.75 13.37
C PRO A 18 5.52 13.61 11.89
N PHE A 19 6.24 12.79 11.13
CA PHE A 19 6.15 12.74 9.67
C PHE A 19 5.60 11.41 9.15
N ILE A 20 5.62 10.35 9.95
CA ILE A 20 5.35 8.98 9.50
C ILE A 20 3.96 8.84 8.87
N THR A 21 2.94 9.49 9.43
CA THR A 21 1.58 9.48 8.90
C THR A 21 1.49 10.16 7.52
N TYR A 22 2.17 11.28 7.33
CA TYR A 22 2.26 11.98 6.04
C TYR A 22 3.07 11.20 5.00
N ILE A 23 4.16 10.55 5.41
CA ILE A 23 4.97 9.67 4.55
C ILE A 23 4.11 8.52 4.04
N ILE A 24 3.36 7.86 4.94
CA ILE A 24 2.46 6.76 4.57
C ILE A 24 1.37 7.27 3.62
N LEU A 25 0.73 8.40 3.92
CA LEU A 25 -0.29 8.98 3.03
C LEU A 25 0.28 9.23 1.62
N GLY A 26 1.48 9.82 1.53
CA GLY A 26 2.18 10.02 0.26
C GLY A 26 2.46 8.69 -0.47
N LEU A 27 2.95 7.67 0.26
CA LEU A 27 3.19 6.35 -0.30
C LEU A 27 1.92 5.67 -0.80
N VAL A 28 0.78 5.83 -0.11
CA VAL A 28 -0.53 5.32 -0.59
C VAL A 28 -0.89 5.94 -1.91
N LEU A 29 -0.80 7.27 -2.03
CA LEU A 29 -1.12 7.98 -3.27
C LEU A 29 -0.21 7.54 -4.41
N VAL A 30 1.10 7.44 -4.16
CA VAL A 30 2.06 6.94 -5.15
C VAL A 30 1.74 5.49 -5.53
N ASN A 31 1.39 4.63 -4.58
CA ASN A 31 0.99 3.24 -4.84
C ASN A 31 -0.25 3.14 -5.74
N MET A 32 -1.26 3.98 -5.51
CA MET A 32 -2.45 4.03 -6.35
C MET A 32 -2.13 4.51 -7.78
N VAL A 33 -1.25 5.49 -7.93
CA VAL A 33 -0.79 5.94 -9.25
C VAL A 33 -0.01 4.84 -9.97
N THR A 34 0.95 4.19 -9.29
CA THR A 34 1.73 3.11 -9.89
C THR A 34 0.86 1.90 -10.23
N ARG A 35 -0.23 1.64 -9.50
CA ARG A 35 -1.24 0.62 -9.84
C ARG A 35 -1.93 0.91 -11.17
N ILE A 36 -2.36 2.16 -11.40
CA ILE A 36 -3.00 2.56 -12.65
C ILE A 36 -2.04 2.36 -13.82
N LEU A 37 -0.77 2.72 -13.63
CA LEU A 37 0.27 2.52 -14.65
C LEU A 37 0.57 1.04 -14.88
N ALA A 38 0.63 0.23 -13.82
CA ALA A 38 0.81 -1.22 -13.92
C ALA A 38 -0.30 -1.87 -14.74
N HIS A 39 -1.56 -1.54 -14.44
CA HIS A 39 -2.70 -2.08 -15.17
C HIS A 39 -2.65 -1.74 -16.67
N ARG A 40 -2.32 -0.49 -17.02
CA ARG A 40 -2.13 -0.09 -18.44
C ARG A 40 -1.02 -0.89 -19.12
N LYS A 41 0.11 -1.08 -18.44
CA LYS A 41 1.22 -1.89 -18.95
C LYS A 41 0.78 -3.35 -19.19
N HIS A 42 0.02 -3.94 -18.27
CA HIS A 42 -0.48 -5.32 -18.43
C HIS A 42 -1.50 -5.46 -19.56
N VAL A 43 -2.37 -4.48 -19.76
CA VAL A 43 -3.31 -4.45 -20.90
C VAL A 43 -2.53 -4.39 -22.22
N ASN A 44 -1.59 -3.46 -22.36
CA ASN A 44 -0.79 -3.35 -23.58
C ASN A 44 0.02 -4.64 -23.85
N GLN A 45 0.62 -5.23 -22.83
CA GLN A 45 1.36 -6.50 -22.97
C GLN A 45 0.47 -7.67 -23.41
N ALA A 46 -0.77 -7.71 -22.94
CA ALA A 46 -1.73 -8.73 -23.36
C ALA A 46 -2.26 -8.51 -24.78
N GLU A 47 -2.25 -7.27 -25.28
CA GLU A 47 -2.66 -6.93 -26.66
C GLU A 47 -1.52 -7.11 -27.68
N ASP A 48 -0.27 -6.84 -27.28
CA ASP A 48 0.91 -6.90 -28.15
C ASP A 48 1.58 -8.29 -28.20
N GLY A 49 1.31 -9.17 -27.24
CA GLY A 49 1.98 -10.47 -27.10
C GLY A 49 1.35 -11.59 -27.93
N ASP A 50 2.09 -12.13 -28.91
CA ASP A 50 1.81 -13.45 -29.52
C ASP A 50 2.00 -14.53 -28.44
N ASP A 51 0.90 -15.13 -27.96
CA ASP A 51 0.65 -16.36 -27.15
C ASP A 51 1.66 -16.90 -26.09
N ASP A 52 2.94 -16.55 -26.12
CA ASP A 52 4.03 -17.09 -25.28
C ASP A 52 4.77 -16.03 -24.43
N GLU A 53 4.49 -14.73 -24.56
CA GLU A 53 5.11 -13.71 -23.70
C GLU A 53 4.47 -13.64 -22.30
N GLU A 54 5.25 -14.01 -21.28
CA GLU A 54 4.83 -13.94 -19.89
C GLU A 54 4.75 -12.48 -19.43
N LEU A 55 3.55 -12.05 -18.97
CA LEU A 55 3.33 -10.72 -18.36
C LEU A 55 4.46 -10.38 -17.40
N SER A 56 5.04 -9.18 -17.52
CA SER A 56 6.11 -8.75 -16.63
C SER A 56 5.61 -7.78 -15.56
N ARG A 57 6.06 -7.98 -14.33
CA ARG A 57 5.71 -7.09 -13.20
C ARG A 57 6.14 -5.64 -13.46
N PHE A 58 5.33 -4.70 -12.97
CA PHE A 58 5.69 -3.29 -12.97
C PHE A 58 6.46 -2.96 -11.69
N LEU A 59 7.79 -2.98 -11.76
CA LEU A 59 8.68 -2.80 -10.61
C LEU A 59 8.35 -1.59 -9.74
N PRO A 60 8.03 -0.39 -10.27
CA PRO A 60 7.68 0.75 -9.43
C PRO A 60 6.51 0.46 -8.50
N HIS A 61 5.50 -0.29 -8.96
CA HIS A 61 4.37 -0.66 -8.12
C HIS A 61 4.81 -1.61 -7.00
N SER A 62 5.53 -2.68 -7.33
CA SER A 62 6.03 -3.64 -6.33
C SER A 62 6.91 -2.97 -5.26
N VAL A 63 7.80 -2.06 -5.67
CA VAL A 63 8.64 -1.29 -4.73
C VAL A 63 7.78 -0.42 -3.82
N THR A 64 6.79 0.30 -4.36
CA THR A 64 5.91 1.14 -3.54
C THR A 64 5.08 0.34 -2.54
N THR A 65 4.59 -0.85 -2.92
CA THR A 65 3.86 -1.73 -2.00
C THR A 65 4.77 -2.22 -0.87
N VAL A 66 6.01 -2.62 -1.17
CA VAL A 66 6.98 -3.05 -0.15
C VAL A 66 7.35 -1.89 0.79
N LEU A 67 7.64 -0.70 0.24
CA LEU A 67 7.94 0.48 1.05
C LEU A 67 6.78 0.86 1.97
N LEU A 68 5.54 0.71 1.49
CA LEU A 68 4.35 0.97 2.28
C LEU A 68 4.20 -0.03 3.45
N VAL A 69 4.47 -1.33 3.21
CA VAL A 69 4.50 -2.33 4.29
C VAL A 69 5.58 -2.01 5.32
N LEU A 70 6.79 -1.67 4.88
CA LEU A 70 7.88 -1.30 5.78
C LEU A 70 7.54 -0.03 6.58
N ALA A 71 6.98 0.99 5.94
CA ALA A 71 6.53 2.21 6.62
C ALA A 71 5.43 1.93 7.65
N SER A 72 4.50 1.01 7.35
CA SER A 72 3.46 0.59 8.30
C SER A 72 4.04 -0.12 9.53
N PHE A 73 5.11 -0.90 9.36
CA PHE A 73 5.82 -1.53 10.48
C PHE A 73 6.61 -0.52 11.29
N ILE A 74 7.21 0.49 10.65
CA ILE A 74 7.84 1.61 11.37
C ILE A 74 6.79 2.35 12.21
N MET A 75 5.62 2.64 11.62
CA MET A 75 4.50 3.24 12.37
C MET A 75 4.03 2.34 13.52
N LEU A 76 4.01 1.02 13.36
CA LEU A 76 3.67 0.07 14.44
C LEU A 76 4.66 0.14 15.61
N LEU A 77 5.93 0.44 15.36
CA LEU A 77 6.92 0.63 16.42
C LEU A 77 6.75 1.96 17.17
N LEU A 78 6.38 3.03 16.45
CA LEU A 78 6.21 4.38 17.01
C LEU A 78 4.84 4.55 17.69
N GLU A 79 3.77 4.10 17.04
CA GLU A 79 2.37 4.23 17.45
C GLU A 79 1.66 2.85 17.39
N PRO A 80 1.77 2.00 18.42
CA PRO A 80 1.37 0.59 18.32
C PRO A 80 -0.09 0.35 17.90
N HIS A 81 -1.03 1.16 18.39
CA HIS A 81 -2.43 1.01 18.04
C HIS A 81 -2.69 1.45 16.58
N GLY A 82 -2.23 2.65 16.22
CA GLY A 82 -2.39 3.21 14.88
C GLY A 82 -1.71 2.36 13.81
N GLY A 83 -0.46 2.00 14.08
CA GLY A 83 0.37 1.21 13.18
C GLY A 83 -0.05 -0.25 13.05
N MET A 84 -0.72 -0.86 14.05
CA MET A 84 -1.26 -2.23 13.91
C MET A 84 -2.32 -2.29 12.81
N VAL A 85 -3.29 -1.37 12.86
CA VAL A 85 -4.34 -1.29 11.83
C VAL A 85 -3.71 -0.96 10.46
N MET A 86 -2.76 -0.03 10.41
CA MET A 86 -2.05 0.32 9.19
C MET A 86 -1.34 -0.89 8.58
N SER A 87 -0.67 -1.69 9.41
CA SER A 87 0.08 -2.88 9.00
C SER A 87 -0.84 -3.96 8.43
N VAL A 88 -1.99 -4.20 9.06
CA VAL A 88 -2.98 -5.16 8.56
C VAL A 88 -3.51 -4.72 7.20
N LEU A 89 -3.82 -3.43 7.03
CA LEU A 89 -4.29 -2.89 5.74
C LEU A 89 -3.22 -2.96 4.66
N ALA A 90 -1.96 -2.61 4.98
CA ALA A 90 -0.83 -2.66 4.04
C ALA A 90 -0.51 -4.11 3.61
N LEU A 91 -0.53 -5.06 4.54
CA LEU A 91 -0.37 -6.49 4.24
C LEU A 91 -1.53 -7.03 3.41
N GLY A 92 -2.77 -6.63 3.73
CA GLY A 92 -3.94 -6.96 2.93
C GLY A 92 -3.80 -6.47 1.50
N LEU A 93 -3.33 -5.23 1.31
CA LEU A 93 -3.03 -4.67 -0.01
C LEU A 93 -1.97 -5.50 -0.75
N LEU A 94 -0.85 -5.81 -0.10
CA LEU A 94 0.22 -6.65 -0.67
C LEU A 94 -0.32 -8.01 -1.15
N LEU A 95 -1.16 -8.65 -0.34
CA LEU A 95 -1.78 -9.92 -0.72
C LEU A 95 -2.71 -9.77 -1.92
N THR A 96 -3.52 -8.70 -1.95
CA THR A 96 -4.37 -8.44 -3.11
C THR A 96 -3.56 -8.17 -4.38
N ASP A 97 -2.43 -7.47 -4.29
CA ASP A 97 -1.53 -7.23 -5.43
C ASP A 97 -0.92 -8.53 -5.96
N PHE A 98 -0.51 -9.43 -5.06
CA PHE A 98 0.04 -10.72 -5.44
C PHE A 98 -0.97 -11.56 -6.22
N PHE A 99 -2.19 -11.72 -5.69
CA PHE A 99 -3.22 -12.51 -6.36
C PHE A 99 -3.75 -11.84 -7.62
N GLU A 100 -3.78 -10.50 -7.67
CA GLU A 100 -4.15 -9.77 -8.88
C GLU A 100 -3.17 -10.05 -10.01
N TYR A 101 -1.86 -10.02 -9.76
CA TYR A 101 -0.88 -10.37 -10.78
C TYR A 101 -1.04 -11.81 -11.31
N GLU A 102 -1.25 -12.78 -10.42
CA GLU A 102 -1.48 -14.17 -10.85
C GLU A 102 -2.79 -14.32 -11.62
N SER A 103 -3.85 -13.58 -11.27
CA SER A 103 -5.09 -13.58 -12.05
C SER A 103 -4.88 -13.03 -13.46
N ARG A 104 -4.08 -11.97 -13.61
CA ARG A 104 -3.74 -11.39 -14.94
C ARG A 104 -2.98 -12.37 -15.82
N ARG A 105 -2.04 -13.14 -15.26
CA ARG A 105 -1.33 -14.19 -16.00
C ARG A 105 -2.27 -15.26 -16.52
N VAL A 106 -3.26 -15.66 -15.74
CA VAL A 106 -4.28 -16.62 -16.18
C VAL A 106 -5.17 -16.02 -17.26
N GLU A 107 -5.61 -14.76 -17.10
CA GLU A 107 -6.43 -14.07 -18.10
C GLU A 107 -5.72 -13.94 -19.45
N ALA A 108 -4.44 -13.50 -19.45
CA ALA A 108 -3.63 -13.39 -20.65
C ALA A 108 -3.46 -14.74 -21.37
N ARG A 109 -3.20 -15.83 -20.63
CA ARG A 109 -3.06 -17.18 -21.21
C ARG A 109 -4.36 -17.80 -21.74
N THR A 110 -5.50 -17.25 -21.36
CA THR A 110 -6.82 -17.77 -21.77
C THR A 110 -7.46 -16.88 -22.83
N ASP A 111 -6.71 -15.94 -23.42
CA ASP A 111 -7.20 -14.93 -24.37
C ASP A 111 -8.45 -14.19 -23.86
N LYS A 112 -8.50 -13.98 -22.53
CA LYS A 112 -9.56 -13.23 -21.88
C LYS A 112 -9.12 -11.79 -21.75
N LYS A 113 -10.06 -10.87 -21.95
CA LYS A 113 -9.82 -9.46 -21.67
C LYS A 113 -9.38 -9.27 -20.22
N ILE A 114 -8.26 -8.57 -20.05
CA ILE A 114 -7.73 -8.18 -18.75
C ILE A 114 -8.77 -7.37 -17.97
N GLU A 115 -9.23 -7.91 -16.84
CA GLU A 115 -10.20 -7.23 -15.98
C GLU A 115 -9.57 -6.06 -15.18
N LYS A 116 -10.43 -5.23 -14.57
CA LYS A 116 -9.96 -4.20 -13.63
C LYS A 116 -9.57 -4.84 -12.29
N PRO A 117 -8.57 -4.30 -11.55
CA PRO A 117 -8.12 -4.82 -10.26
C PRO A 117 -9.07 -4.48 -9.10
N LYS A 118 -10.31 -5.00 -9.11
CA LYS A 118 -11.38 -4.60 -8.17
C LYS A 118 -10.99 -4.80 -6.70
N ALA A 119 -10.46 -5.97 -6.34
CA ALA A 119 -10.08 -6.29 -4.96
C ALA A 119 -8.97 -5.36 -4.45
N ALA A 120 -7.93 -5.18 -5.24
CA ALA A 120 -6.78 -4.35 -4.86
C ALA A 120 -7.11 -2.85 -4.85
N VAL A 121 -8.05 -2.39 -5.69
CA VAL A 121 -8.64 -1.05 -5.59
C VAL A 121 -9.42 -0.89 -4.28
N GLY A 122 -10.24 -1.88 -3.90
CA GLY A 122 -10.95 -1.86 -2.62
C GLY A 122 -9.99 -1.77 -1.43
N ALA A 123 -8.93 -2.59 -1.42
CA ALA A 123 -7.89 -2.53 -0.39
C ALA A 123 -7.17 -1.17 -0.37
N SER A 124 -6.86 -0.61 -1.55
CA SER A 124 -6.23 0.71 -1.67
C SER A 124 -7.11 1.83 -1.09
N VAL A 125 -8.43 1.77 -1.32
CA VAL A 125 -9.37 2.76 -0.78
C VAL A 125 -9.45 2.68 0.74
N LEU A 126 -9.57 1.48 1.31
CA LEU A 126 -9.61 1.30 2.76
C LEU A 126 -8.31 1.80 3.43
N LEU A 127 -7.17 1.46 2.83
CA LEU A 127 -5.88 1.95 3.29
C LEU A 127 -5.78 3.47 3.19
N LEU A 128 -6.21 4.07 2.08
CA LEU A 128 -6.23 5.51 1.89
C LEU A 128 -7.10 6.20 2.94
N MET A 129 -8.30 5.69 3.20
CA MET A 129 -9.19 6.24 4.22
C MET A 129 -8.53 6.25 5.59
N TYR A 130 -7.89 5.15 5.98
CA TYR A 130 -7.24 5.06 7.27
C TYR A 130 -5.97 5.92 7.36
N ALA A 131 -5.15 5.96 6.31
CA ALA A 131 -3.98 6.84 6.24
C ALA A 131 -4.37 8.32 6.27
N ALA A 132 -5.42 8.70 5.54
CA ALA A 132 -5.95 10.06 5.56
C ALA A 132 -6.53 10.41 6.93
N PHE A 133 -7.24 9.48 7.59
CA PHE A 133 -7.71 9.66 8.96
C PHE A 133 -6.53 9.96 9.88
N GLN A 134 -5.49 9.14 9.89
CA GLN A 134 -4.32 9.33 10.76
C GLN A 134 -3.56 10.64 10.46
N ALA A 135 -3.35 10.97 9.18
CA ALA A 135 -2.55 12.13 8.79
C ALA A 135 -3.31 13.47 8.83
N LEU A 136 -4.63 13.46 8.63
CA LEU A 136 -5.43 14.68 8.44
C LEU A 136 -6.46 14.91 9.56
N PHE A 137 -6.45 14.10 10.63
CA PHE A 137 -7.40 14.26 11.73
C PHE A 137 -7.40 15.66 12.33
N PHE A 138 -6.24 16.33 12.36
CA PHE A 138 -6.09 17.70 12.86
C PHE A 138 -7.04 18.71 12.18
N LEU A 139 -7.47 18.45 10.94
CA LEU A 139 -8.42 19.31 10.22
C LEU A 139 -9.84 19.25 10.81
N VAL A 140 -10.18 18.18 11.52
CA VAL A 140 -11.52 17.90 12.05
C VAL A 140 -11.53 17.75 13.57
N ALA A 141 -10.35 17.71 14.20
CA ALA A 141 -10.17 17.44 15.63
C ALA A 141 -11.03 18.35 16.52
N ASP A 142 -11.08 19.65 16.24
CA ASP A 142 -11.86 20.61 17.02
C ASP A 142 -13.37 20.29 17.02
N TYR A 143 -13.91 19.87 15.87
CA TYR A 143 -15.31 19.50 15.74
C TYR A 143 -15.60 18.14 16.36
N TRP A 144 -14.67 17.18 16.26
CA TRP A 144 -14.82 15.86 16.84
C TRP A 144 -14.84 15.92 18.38
N ASN A 145 -13.88 16.66 18.96
CA ASN A 145 -13.75 16.85 20.41
C ASN A 145 -14.90 17.65 21.04
N ALA A 146 -15.76 18.28 20.22
CA ALA A 146 -16.98 18.93 20.70
C ALA A 146 -18.13 17.94 20.97
N VAL A 147 -18.06 16.73 20.40
CA VAL A 147 -19.14 15.73 20.46
C VAL A 147 -18.73 14.48 21.26
N VAL A 148 -17.48 14.06 21.15
CA VAL A 148 -16.89 12.91 21.85
C VAL A 148 -15.97 13.40 22.96
#